data_AF-A0A672IGG1-F1
#
_entry.id   AF-A0A672IGG1-F1
#
_cell.length_a   1.000
_cell.length_b   1.000
_cell.length_c   1.000
_cell.angle_alpha   90.00
_cell.angle_beta   90.00
_cell.angle_gamma   90.00
#
_symmetry.space_group_name_H-M   'P 1'
#
loop_
_entity.id
_entity.type
_entity.pdbx_description
1 polymer ?
#
loop_
_entity_poly.entity_id
_entity_poly.type
_entity_poly.pdbx_seq_one_letter_code
_entity_poly.pdbx_strand_id
1 'polypeptide(L)'
;MGIDSILTTCDSRGFGSVVFPVLGAGLMLSFPIAVVAKVLLEGIYTFQQQRTSSRPLTVRIVIHPDDHVSSEVFKSAQEEPNQVQESKRIVLLGKTGSGKSSLANIILGEDLFTVHHSSDSGTTTCQSETRDVSDRKITLVDTPGLFDTERSEEDLKPEIMKCITECAPGIHAFLIVLKVETFSEQEQEVISRICEYFSEDILKHAVVVFTFGDQLREGIIIEEFVRQTQKLRDLVNRCSGRCHVFDNKYWNNNTLQNDYRSNHFQREELLKTIDKLTVERNGQCYTNDMLQAVERETQREEEQIRQSSPENLPPEEIRNQARRNVDSQRGLVWELFLALRSWLG
;
A
#
# COMPACT_ATOMS: atom_id res chain seq x y z
N MET A 1 23.70 16.41 -19.28
CA MET A 1 22.58 17.32 -18.98
C MET A 1 21.30 16.50 -19.02
N GLY A 2 20.50 16.52 -17.97
CA GLY A 2 19.23 15.79 -17.91
C GLY A 2 18.08 16.55 -18.57
N ILE A 3 17.01 15.84 -18.92
CA ILE A 3 15.79 16.39 -19.55
C ILE A 3 15.17 17.52 -18.72
N ASP A 4 15.10 17.33 -17.40
CA ASP A 4 14.59 18.34 -16.46
C ASP A 4 15.36 19.66 -16.59
N SER A 5 16.69 19.61 -16.57
CA SER A 5 17.54 20.81 -16.75
C SER A 5 17.29 21.55 -18.08
N ILE A 6 17.00 20.82 -19.16
CA ILE A 6 16.65 21.42 -20.46
C ILE A 6 15.29 22.12 -20.35
N LEU A 7 14.29 21.45 -19.78
CA LEU A 7 12.94 21.98 -19.62
C LEU A 7 12.89 23.19 -18.68
N THR A 8 13.59 23.15 -17.54
CA THR A 8 13.73 24.30 -16.61
C THR A 8 14.40 25.49 -17.30
N THR A 9 15.41 25.23 -18.13
CA THR A 9 16.10 26.29 -18.89
C THR A 9 15.17 26.88 -19.94
N CYS A 10 14.40 26.06 -20.65
CA CYS A 10 13.43 26.53 -21.63
C CYS A 10 12.30 27.36 -20.98
N ASP A 11 11.78 26.90 -19.85
CA ASP A 11 10.72 27.61 -19.12
C ASP A 11 11.22 28.95 -18.57
N SER A 12 12.38 28.98 -17.92
CA SER A 12 12.96 30.22 -17.38
C SER A 12 13.27 31.27 -18.46
N ARG A 13 13.50 30.82 -19.71
CA ARG A 13 13.67 31.70 -20.88
C ARG A 13 12.35 32.07 -21.57
N GLY A 14 11.22 31.58 -21.08
CA GLY A 14 9.89 31.94 -21.57
C GLY A 14 9.49 31.26 -22.89
N PHE A 15 10.09 30.13 -23.25
CA PHE A 15 9.64 29.36 -24.41
C PHE A 15 8.24 28.77 -24.15
N GLY A 16 7.35 28.82 -25.14
CA GLY A 16 6.01 28.22 -25.06
C GLY A 16 5.94 26.77 -25.55
N SER A 17 7.00 26.28 -26.21
CA SER A 17 7.09 24.91 -26.66
C SER A 17 8.53 24.41 -26.71
N VAL A 18 8.71 23.10 -26.49
CA VAL A 18 10.00 22.40 -26.57
C VAL A 18 9.82 21.13 -27.40
N VAL A 19 10.78 20.82 -28.25
CA VAL A 19 10.74 19.67 -29.16
C VAL A 19 11.92 18.74 -28.88
N PHE A 20 11.63 17.46 -28.64
CA PHE A 20 12.62 16.39 -28.52
C PHE A 20 12.55 15.47 -29.74
N PRO A 21 13.52 15.51 -30.66
CA PRO A 21 13.59 14.54 -31.75
C PRO A 21 14.07 13.18 -31.21
N VAL A 22 13.34 12.11 -31.55
CA VAL A 22 13.71 10.72 -31.21
C VAL A 22 14.84 10.19 -32.11
N LEU A 23 15.07 10.86 -33.25
CA LEU A 23 16.15 10.58 -34.19
C LEU A 23 17.53 10.75 -33.54
N GLY A 24 18.09 9.65 -33.02
CA GLY A 24 19.51 9.52 -32.71
C GLY A 24 19.86 9.00 -31.32
N ALA A 25 19.00 9.12 -30.32
CA ALA A 25 19.37 8.77 -28.94
C ALA A 25 19.53 7.26 -28.72
N GLY A 26 18.70 6.42 -29.35
CA GLY A 26 18.80 4.94 -29.23
C GLY A 26 19.85 4.31 -30.17
N LEU A 27 19.99 4.85 -31.39
CA LEU A 27 20.87 4.29 -32.42
C LEU A 27 22.36 4.59 -32.21
N MET A 28 22.74 5.71 -31.58
CA MET A 28 24.14 6.03 -31.29
C MET A 28 24.65 5.55 -29.92
N LEU A 29 23.74 5.28 -28.97
CA LEU A 29 24.10 4.91 -27.59
C LEU A 29 23.71 3.47 -27.21
N SER A 30 23.17 2.69 -28.16
CA SER A 30 22.81 1.27 -27.98
C SER A 30 21.81 0.99 -26.84
N PHE A 31 21.01 1.98 -26.43
CA PHE A 31 19.95 1.78 -25.44
C PHE A 31 18.66 1.29 -26.11
N PRO A 32 17.92 0.35 -25.48
CA PRO A 32 16.60 -0.05 -25.97
C PRO A 32 15.64 1.15 -26.02
N ILE A 33 14.91 1.29 -27.13
CA ILE A 33 14.00 2.43 -27.35
C ILE A 33 12.92 2.56 -26.26
N ALA A 34 12.50 1.43 -25.66
CA ALA A 34 11.58 1.42 -24.53
C ALA A 34 12.16 2.10 -23.28
N VAL A 35 13.46 1.95 -23.02
CA VAL A 35 14.15 2.63 -21.91
C VAL A 35 14.25 4.13 -22.20
N VAL A 36 14.55 4.50 -23.44
CA VAL A 36 14.58 5.91 -23.88
C VAL A 36 13.21 6.56 -23.72
N ALA A 37 12.14 5.88 -24.12
CA ALA A 37 10.77 6.37 -23.96
C ALA A 37 10.42 6.59 -22.48
N LYS A 38 10.70 5.60 -21.63
CA LYS A 38 10.44 5.68 -20.18
C LYS A 38 11.16 6.86 -19.54
N VAL A 39 12.48 6.97 -19.73
CA VAL A 39 13.29 8.05 -19.14
C VAL A 39 12.85 9.42 -19.65
N LEU A 40 12.50 9.54 -20.94
CA LEU A 40 12.05 10.79 -21.53
C LEU A 40 10.70 11.23 -20.95
N LEU A 41 9.74 10.31 -20.87
CA LEU A 41 8.40 10.59 -20.36
C LEU A 41 8.40 10.84 -18.85
N GLU A 42 9.13 10.04 -18.05
CA GLU A 42 9.30 10.28 -16.61
C GLU A 42 9.94 11.64 -16.32
N GLY A 43 10.96 12.02 -17.10
CA GLY A 43 11.60 13.33 -16.98
C GLY A 43 10.66 14.49 -17.29
N ILE A 44 9.83 14.36 -18.33
CA ILE A 44 8.82 15.36 -18.68
C ILE A 44 7.75 15.45 -17.58
N TYR A 45 7.26 14.31 -17.10
CA TYR A 45 6.25 14.24 -16.04
C TYR A 45 6.76 14.86 -14.73
N THR A 46 7.98 14.51 -14.31
CA THR A 46 8.61 15.06 -13.10
C THR A 46 8.75 16.58 -13.18
N PHE A 47 9.22 17.08 -14.32
CA PHE A 47 9.32 18.51 -14.56
C PHE A 47 7.94 19.19 -14.47
N GLN A 48 6.90 18.60 -15.07
CA GLN A 48 5.53 19.16 -15.02
C GLN A 48 5.01 19.27 -13.59
N GLN A 49 5.31 18.29 -12.72
CA GLN A 49 4.88 18.30 -11.32
C GLN A 49 5.66 19.30 -10.45
N GLN A 50 6.93 19.54 -10.75
CA GLN A 50 7.78 20.44 -9.96
C GLN A 50 7.76 21.90 -10.44
N ARG A 51 7.21 22.14 -11.63
CA ARG A 51 7.19 23.46 -12.25
C ARG A 51 6.23 24.41 -11.54
N THR A 52 6.76 25.56 -11.10
CA THR A 52 6.00 26.62 -10.43
C THR A 52 5.39 27.66 -11.39
N SER A 53 5.83 27.65 -12.65
CA SER A 53 5.37 28.57 -13.71
C SER A 53 3.98 28.19 -14.20
N SER A 54 3.02 29.12 -14.10
CA SER A 54 1.65 28.95 -14.60
C SER A 54 1.50 29.09 -16.12
N ARG A 55 2.60 29.36 -16.84
CA ARG A 55 2.57 29.54 -18.30
C ARG A 55 2.42 28.20 -19.01
N PRO A 56 1.56 28.07 -20.04
CA PRO A 56 1.49 26.85 -20.83
C PRO A 56 2.84 26.54 -21.48
N LEU A 57 3.31 25.29 -21.36
CA LEU A 57 4.50 24.79 -22.06
C LEU A 57 4.13 23.50 -22.77
N THR A 58 4.20 23.51 -24.10
CA THR A 58 3.93 22.32 -24.91
C THR A 58 5.23 21.56 -25.18
N VAL A 59 5.36 20.36 -24.62
CA VAL A 59 6.48 19.45 -24.96
C VAL A 59 6.03 18.51 -26.09
N ARG A 60 6.80 18.43 -27.17
CA ARG A 60 6.51 17.56 -28.32
C ARG A 60 7.66 16.59 -28.54
N ILE A 61 7.34 15.31 -28.62
CA ILE A 61 8.28 14.26 -29.02
C ILE A 61 8.07 14.03 -30.52
N VAL A 62 9.13 14.19 -31.31
CA VAL A 62 9.06 14.06 -32.78
C VAL A 62 9.71 12.74 -33.20
N ILE A 63 8.90 11.88 -33.80
CA ILE A 63 9.29 10.57 -34.31
C ILE A 63 9.23 10.63 -35.84
N HIS A 64 10.20 9.99 -36.50
CA HIS A 64 10.20 9.93 -37.96
C HIS A 64 8.98 9.14 -38.45
N PRO A 65 8.28 9.57 -39.53
CA PRO A 65 7.07 8.89 -40.00
C PRO A 65 7.25 7.40 -40.31
N ASP A 66 8.43 7.04 -40.82
CA ASP A 66 8.78 5.65 -41.17
C ASP A 66 9.33 4.83 -39.98
N ASP A 67 9.50 5.44 -38.80
CA ASP A 67 9.96 4.75 -37.59
C ASP A 67 8.76 4.24 -36.79
N HIS A 68 8.13 3.19 -37.34
CA HIS A 68 6.97 2.55 -36.74
C HIS A 68 7.27 1.95 -35.36
N VAL A 69 8.50 1.46 -35.14
CA VAL A 69 8.93 0.87 -33.86
C VAL A 69 8.96 1.91 -32.76
N SER A 70 9.63 3.05 -32.97
CA SER A 70 9.62 4.14 -32.00
C SER A 70 8.20 4.71 -31.85
N SER A 71 7.45 4.86 -32.93
CA SER A 71 6.06 5.35 -32.86
C SER A 71 5.20 4.47 -31.98
N GLU A 72 5.23 3.14 -32.15
CA GLU A 72 4.47 2.21 -31.32
C GLU A 72 4.93 2.25 -29.87
N VAL A 73 6.24 2.23 -29.61
CA VAL A 73 6.79 2.25 -28.24
C VAL A 73 6.42 3.53 -27.50
N PHE A 74 6.55 4.71 -28.14
CA PHE A 74 6.17 5.97 -27.52
C PHE A 74 4.66 6.14 -27.38
N LYS A 75 3.85 5.62 -28.33
CA LYS A 75 2.40 5.55 -28.16
C LYS A 75 2.02 4.66 -26.99
N SER A 76 2.57 3.44 -26.90
CA SER A 76 2.35 2.50 -25.79
C SER A 76 2.92 2.94 -24.44
N ALA A 77 3.74 4.00 -24.42
CA ALA A 77 4.27 4.59 -23.21
C ALA A 77 3.55 5.91 -22.85
N GLN A 78 2.87 6.57 -23.81
CA GLN A 78 2.06 7.77 -23.61
C GLN A 78 0.58 7.47 -23.35
N GLU A 79 0.01 6.57 -24.16
CA GLU A 79 -1.03 5.68 -23.70
C GLU A 79 -0.29 4.86 -22.67
N GLU A 80 -0.40 5.23 -21.39
CA GLU A 80 -0.09 4.25 -20.36
C GLU A 80 -0.77 2.95 -20.85
N PRO A 81 -0.15 1.75 -20.72
CA PRO A 81 -1.03 0.63 -20.47
C PRO A 81 -1.97 1.14 -19.36
N ASN A 82 -3.25 0.79 -19.36
CA ASN A 82 -3.97 0.84 -18.10
C ASN A 82 -3.18 -0.02 -17.08
N GLN A 83 -2.06 0.47 -16.54
CA GLN A 83 -1.63 0.24 -15.19
C GLN A 83 -2.71 0.97 -14.45
N VAL A 84 -3.82 0.25 -14.24
CA VAL A 84 -4.59 0.37 -13.02
C VAL A 84 -3.56 0.73 -11.97
N GLN A 85 -3.57 1.97 -11.48
CA GLN A 85 -2.61 2.41 -10.47
C GLN A 85 -2.65 1.32 -9.40
N GLU A 86 -1.59 0.50 -9.34
CA GLU A 86 -1.67 -0.72 -8.56
C GLU A 86 -1.90 -0.30 -7.12
N SER A 87 -3.03 -0.74 -6.56
CA SER A 87 -3.43 -0.24 -5.27
C SER A 87 -2.41 -0.66 -4.22
N LYS A 88 -2.03 0.29 -3.36
CA LYS A 88 -1.20 -0.01 -2.19
C LYS A 88 -2.06 -0.76 -1.19
N ARG A 89 -1.88 -2.08 -1.16
CA ARG A 89 -2.51 -3.01 -0.22
C ARG A 89 -1.85 -2.93 1.15
N ILE A 90 -2.60 -2.46 2.14
CA ILE A 90 -2.15 -2.23 3.52
C ILE A 90 -3.04 -3.05 4.46
N VAL A 91 -2.43 -3.76 5.42
CA VAL A 91 -3.15 -4.60 6.40
C VAL A 91 -2.95 -4.06 7.81
N LEU A 92 -4.03 -3.88 8.57
CA LEU A 92 -3.98 -3.48 9.97
C LEU A 92 -4.02 -4.72 10.87
N LEU A 93 -3.01 -4.89 11.73
CA LEU A 93 -2.89 -6.01 12.67
C LEU A 93 -2.80 -5.49 14.09
N GLY A 94 -3.36 -6.22 15.06
CA GLY A 94 -3.29 -5.82 16.47
C GLY A 94 -4.42 -6.44 17.31
N LYS A 95 -4.36 -6.26 18.62
CA LYS A 95 -5.40 -6.76 19.55
C LYS A 95 -6.78 -6.13 19.29
N THR A 96 -7.84 -6.75 19.79
CA THR A 96 -9.18 -6.14 19.80
C THR A 96 -9.15 -4.86 20.64
N GLY A 97 -9.88 -3.84 20.19
CA GLY A 97 -9.95 -2.55 20.85
C GLY A 97 -8.70 -1.68 20.70
N SER A 98 -7.65 -2.07 19.95
CA SER A 98 -6.50 -1.20 19.67
C SER A 98 -6.82 -0.05 18.70
N GLY A 99 -8.07 0.09 18.25
CA GLY A 99 -8.51 1.20 17.41
C GLY A 99 -8.18 1.04 15.92
N LYS A 100 -8.03 -0.19 15.42
CA LYS A 100 -7.75 -0.48 14.01
C LYS A 100 -8.79 0.12 13.05
N SER A 101 -10.07 -0.16 13.26
CA SER A 101 -11.15 0.35 12.40
C SER A 101 -11.23 1.88 12.41
N SER A 102 -11.02 2.53 13.58
CA SER A 102 -10.96 3.99 13.66
C SER A 102 -9.75 4.56 12.91
N LEU A 103 -8.58 3.94 13.08
CA LEU A 103 -7.38 4.29 12.32
C LEU A 103 -7.61 4.10 10.82
N ALA A 104 -8.32 3.05 10.41
CA ALA A 104 -8.62 2.78 9.02
C ALA A 104 -9.47 3.90 8.39
N ASN A 105 -10.51 4.35 9.09
CA ASN A 105 -11.31 5.51 8.67
C ASN A 105 -10.47 6.78 8.59
N ILE A 106 -9.58 7.03 9.55
CA ILE A 106 -8.67 8.19 9.52
C ILE A 106 -7.74 8.14 8.31
N ILE A 107 -7.17 6.98 8.00
CA ILE A 107 -6.28 6.78 6.84
C ILE A 107 -7.03 7.02 5.54
N LEU A 108 -8.25 6.49 5.39
CA LEU A 108 -9.05 6.69 4.17
C LEU A 108 -9.69 8.08 4.10
N GLY A 109 -9.81 8.79 5.22
CA GLY A 109 -10.47 10.09 5.32
C GLY A 109 -12.00 10.02 5.29
N GLU A 110 -12.58 8.82 5.39
CA GLU A 110 -14.02 8.55 5.33
C GLU A 110 -14.39 7.46 6.35
N ASP A 111 -15.62 7.52 6.89
CA ASP A 111 -16.14 6.52 7.82
C ASP A 111 -16.69 5.29 7.07
N LEU A 112 -15.80 4.37 6.70
CA LEU A 112 -16.13 3.18 5.90
C LEU A 112 -16.13 1.88 6.71
N PHE A 113 -15.27 1.79 7.71
CA PHE A 113 -15.18 0.66 8.63
C PHE A 113 -16.06 0.90 9.86
N THR A 114 -16.81 -0.13 10.26
CA THR A 114 -17.66 -0.06 11.44
C THR A 114 -16.81 -0.03 12.71
N VAL A 115 -16.87 1.08 13.44
CA VAL A 115 -16.20 1.21 14.75
C VAL A 115 -17.13 0.69 15.84
N HIS A 116 -16.67 -0.34 16.55
CA HIS A 116 -17.38 -0.87 17.70
C HIS A 116 -16.78 -0.33 19.01
N HIS A 117 -17.64 0.13 19.93
CA HIS A 117 -17.24 0.77 21.19
C HIS A 117 -17.46 -0.12 22.43
N SER A 118 -18.08 -1.29 22.30
CA SER A 118 -18.31 -2.21 23.43
C SER A 118 -17.23 -3.29 23.50
N SER A 119 -17.00 -3.83 24.71
CA SER A 119 -16.10 -4.98 24.94
C SER A 119 -16.52 -6.22 24.18
N ASP A 120 -17.83 -6.38 23.94
CA ASP A 120 -18.43 -7.61 23.41
C ASP A 120 -18.70 -7.54 21.90
N SER A 121 -18.44 -6.39 21.26
CA SER A 121 -18.52 -6.24 19.81
C SER A 121 -17.19 -5.70 19.31
N GLY A 122 -16.36 -6.58 18.76
CA GLY A 122 -15.20 -6.21 17.95
C GLY A 122 -15.48 -6.58 16.50
N THR A 123 -14.65 -6.08 15.57
CA THR A 123 -14.66 -6.53 14.17
C THR A 123 -14.58 -8.07 14.14
N THR A 124 -15.64 -8.72 13.66
CA THR A 124 -15.74 -10.19 13.63
C THR A 124 -15.15 -10.77 12.36
N THR A 125 -15.20 -10.02 11.27
CA THR A 125 -14.69 -10.44 9.96
C THR A 125 -13.81 -9.38 9.32
N CYS A 126 -12.82 -9.78 8.54
CA CYS A 126 -11.99 -8.86 7.77
C CYS A 126 -12.86 -8.01 6.85
N GLN A 127 -12.61 -6.70 6.85
CA GLN A 127 -13.22 -5.75 5.92
C GLN A 127 -12.11 -5.16 5.04
N SER A 128 -12.41 -4.92 3.78
CA SER A 128 -11.48 -4.27 2.86
C SER A 128 -12.17 -3.17 2.08
N GLU A 129 -11.52 -2.01 2.00
CA GLU A 129 -11.99 -0.85 1.25
C GLU A 129 -10.86 -0.31 0.39
N THR A 130 -11.21 0.10 -0.84
CA THR A 130 -10.26 0.74 -1.77
C THR A 130 -10.70 2.17 -2.05
N ARG A 131 -9.82 3.15 -1.82
CA ARG A 131 -10.08 4.57 -2.07
C ARG A 131 -8.84 5.28 -2.57
N ASP A 132 -9.04 6.41 -3.25
CA ASP A 132 -7.98 7.34 -3.60
C ASP A 132 -7.73 8.30 -2.44
N VAL A 133 -6.51 8.29 -1.90
CA VAL A 133 -6.09 9.14 -0.78
C VAL A 133 -4.81 9.86 -1.16
N SER A 134 -4.86 11.19 -1.26
CA SER A 134 -3.70 12.03 -1.60
C SER A 134 -2.97 11.50 -2.85
N ASP A 135 -3.72 11.28 -3.95
CA ASP A 135 -3.28 10.75 -5.25
C ASP A 135 -2.74 9.30 -5.23
N ARG A 136 -3.07 8.52 -4.19
CA ARG A 136 -2.71 7.11 -4.05
C ARG A 136 -3.97 6.25 -4.02
N LYS A 137 -4.10 5.30 -4.95
CA LYS A 137 -5.07 4.21 -4.81
C LYS A 137 -4.63 3.29 -3.67
N ILE A 138 -5.36 3.27 -2.56
CA ILE A 138 -5.05 2.48 -1.36
C ILE A 138 -6.13 1.43 -1.16
N THR A 139 -5.74 0.17 -0.98
CA THR A 139 -6.62 -0.88 -0.47
C THR A 139 -6.25 -1.14 0.98
N LEU A 140 -7.16 -0.86 1.89
CA LEU A 140 -6.95 -1.02 3.32
C LEU A 140 -7.75 -2.23 3.82
N VAL A 141 -7.10 -3.12 4.55
CA VAL A 141 -7.73 -4.31 5.14
C VAL A 141 -7.71 -4.18 6.66
N ASP A 142 -8.89 -4.02 7.27
CA ASP A 142 -9.08 -4.08 8.71
C ASP A 142 -9.31 -5.54 9.11
N THR A 143 -8.43 -6.08 9.95
CA THR A 143 -8.56 -7.46 10.43
C THR A 143 -9.22 -7.51 11.80
N PRO A 144 -9.88 -8.62 12.16
CA PRO A 144 -10.22 -8.90 13.54
C PRO A 144 -9.01 -8.87 14.48
N GLY A 145 -9.26 -8.76 15.78
CA GLY A 145 -8.19 -8.82 16.77
C GLY A 145 -7.57 -10.21 16.86
N LEU A 146 -6.24 -10.29 16.74
CA LEU A 146 -5.48 -11.56 16.78
C LEU A 146 -5.41 -12.20 18.20
N PHE A 147 -6.00 -11.53 19.19
CA PHE A 147 -5.90 -11.86 20.62
C PHE A 147 -7.21 -11.67 21.40
N ASP A 148 -8.36 -11.75 20.74
CA ASP A 148 -9.59 -11.95 21.50
C ASP A 148 -9.49 -13.29 22.22
N THR A 149 -9.48 -13.26 23.56
CA THR A 149 -9.52 -14.44 24.43
C THR A 149 -10.72 -15.34 24.18
N GLU A 150 -11.68 -14.87 23.39
CA GLU A 150 -12.91 -15.57 23.01
C GLU A 150 -12.78 -16.33 21.68
N ARG A 151 -11.69 -16.19 20.93
CA ARG A 151 -11.53 -16.82 19.61
C ARG A 151 -10.47 -17.90 19.60
N SER A 152 -10.85 -19.07 19.13
CA SER A 152 -9.94 -20.19 18.89
C SER A 152 -9.09 -19.94 17.64
N GLU A 153 -8.00 -20.69 17.46
CA GLU A 153 -7.27 -20.67 16.19
C GLU A 153 -8.16 -21.04 14.99
N GLU A 154 -9.15 -21.90 15.21
CA GLU A 154 -10.11 -22.31 14.17
C GLU A 154 -10.97 -21.13 13.70
N ASP A 155 -11.27 -20.19 14.59
CA ASP A 155 -12.02 -18.97 14.26
C ASP A 155 -11.15 -17.91 13.56
N LEU A 156 -9.83 -17.90 13.83
CA LEU A 156 -8.89 -16.94 13.24
C LEU A 156 -8.45 -17.32 11.82
N LYS A 157 -8.33 -18.62 11.53
CA LYS A 157 -7.95 -19.15 10.21
C LYS A 157 -8.76 -18.57 9.03
N PRO A 158 -10.11 -18.56 9.04
CA PRO A 158 -10.88 -18.02 7.92
C PRO A 158 -10.62 -16.53 7.70
N GLU A 159 -10.35 -15.79 8.76
CA GLU A 159 -10.10 -14.34 8.69
C GLU A 159 -8.70 -14.03 8.14
N ILE A 160 -7.71 -14.82 8.52
CA ILE A 160 -6.36 -14.77 7.92
C ILE A 160 -6.46 -15.10 6.43
N MET A 161 -7.21 -16.14 6.06
CA MET A 161 -7.42 -16.50 4.65
C MET A 161 -8.12 -15.39 3.86
N LYS A 162 -9.15 -14.78 4.44
CA LYS A 162 -9.83 -13.64 3.81
C LYS A 162 -8.87 -12.47 3.58
N CYS A 163 -8.07 -12.11 4.60
CA CYS A 163 -7.04 -11.08 4.47
C CYS A 163 -6.06 -11.38 3.32
N ILE A 164 -5.63 -12.63 3.19
CA ILE A 164 -4.68 -13.06 2.15
C ILE A 164 -5.33 -13.01 0.76
N THR A 165 -6.59 -13.41 0.64
CA THR A 165 -7.36 -13.31 -0.61
C THR A 165 -7.53 -11.87 -1.08
N GLU A 166 -7.83 -10.94 -0.18
CA GLU A 166 -7.95 -9.52 -0.53
C GLU A 166 -6.59 -8.90 -0.91
N CYS A 167 -5.50 -9.44 -0.36
CA CYS A 167 -4.17 -8.88 -0.53
C CYS A 167 -3.33 -9.54 -1.63
N ALA A 168 -3.73 -10.67 -2.20
CA ALA A 168 -2.98 -11.35 -3.26
C ALA A 168 -2.77 -10.41 -4.48
N PRO A 169 -1.55 -10.36 -5.05
CA PRO A 169 -0.43 -11.29 -4.86
C PRO A 169 0.54 -10.96 -3.69
N GLY A 170 0.31 -9.87 -2.95
CA GLY A 170 1.21 -9.47 -1.86
C GLY A 170 0.85 -8.17 -1.16
N ILE A 171 1.44 -7.92 -0.01
CA ILE A 171 1.07 -6.82 0.90
C ILE A 171 2.17 -5.75 0.88
N HIS A 172 1.82 -4.49 0.65
CA HIS A 172 2.81 -3.40 0.56
C HIS A 172 3.30 -2.96 1.94
N ALA A 173 2.38 -2.86 2.90
CA ALA A 173 2.69 -2.51 4.27
C ALA A 173 1.77 -3.20 5.27
N PHE A 174 2.34 -3.56 6.43
CA PHE A 174 1.58 -3.96 7.60
C PHE A 174 1.60 -2.83 8.62
N LEU A 175 0.44 -2.49 9.17
CA LEU A 175 0.34 -1.54 10.28
C LEU A 175 0.10 -2.35 11.56
N ILE A 176 1.11 -2.43 12.42
CA ILE A 176 0.99 -3.08 13.73
C ILE A 176 0.44 -2.02 14.69
N VAL A 177 -0.84 -2.14 15.02
CA VAL A 177 -1.62 -1.15 15.77
C VAL A 177 -1.58 -1.45 17.27
N LEU A 178 -0.93 -0.57 18.02
CA LEU A 178 -0.81 -0.60 19.48
C LEU A 178 -1.48 0.65 20.07
N LYS A 179 -1.89 0.61 21.33
CA LYS A 179 -2.33 1.83 22.03
C LYS A 179 -1.13 2.56 22.61
N VAL A 180 -1.25 3.88 22.82
CA VAL A 180 -0.36 4.62 23.71
C VAL A 180 -0.66 4.23 25.16
N GLU A 181 -0.18 3.06 25.56
CA GLU A 181 -0.28 2.52 26.92
C GLU A 181 0.90 1.60 27.22
N THR A 182 0.93 0.99 28.39
CA THR A 182 1.97 0.02 28.75
C THR A 182 1.99 -1.16 27.78
N PHE A 183 3.15 -1.39 27.15
CA PHE A 183 3.38 -2.58 26.32
C PHE A 183 3.46 -3.84 27.20
N SER A 184 2.35 -4.55 27.31
CA SER A 184 2.18 -5.70 28.20
C SER A 184 2.63 -7.01 27.54
N GLU A 185 2.47 -8.12 28.27
CA GLU A 185 2.70 -9.47 27.75
C GLU A 185 1.71 -9.83 26.64
N GLN A 186 0.47 -9.31 26.72
CA GLN A 186 -0.54 -9.54 25.69
C GLN A 186 -0.11 -8.93 24.34
N GLU A 187 0.45 -7.72 24.32
CA GLU A 187 0.94 -7.14 23.06
C GLU A 187 2.14 -7.91 22.51
N GLN A 188 3.05 -8.41 23.35
CA GLN A 188 4.16 -9.25 22.89
C GLN A 188 3.67 -10.52 22.20
N GLU A 189 2.67 -11.16 22.79
CA GLU A 189 2.09 -12.38 22.26
C GLU A 189 1.35 -12.13 20.93
N VAL A 190 0.69 -10.96 20.77
CA VAL A 190 0.17 -10.52 19.46
C VAL A 190 1.28 -10.47 18.41
N ILE A 191 2.44 -9.90 18.75
CA ILE A 191 3.58 -9.84 17.81
C ILE A 191 4.09 -11.25 17.47
N SER A 192 4.19 -12.14 18.46
CA SER A 192 4.60 -13.54 18.25
C SER A 192 3.69 -14.22 17.24
N ARG A 193 2.37 -14.16 17.42
CA ARG A 193 1.39 -14.75 16.49
C ARG A 193 1.45 -14.15 15.09
N ILE A 194 1.62 -12.83 14.97
CA ILE A 194 1.81 -12.18 13.67
C ILE A 194 3.00 -12.82 12.94
N CYS A 195 4.12 -13.02 13.63
CA CYS A 195 5.31 -13.64 13.07
C CYS A 195 5.13 -15.15 12.80
N GLU A 196 4.29 -15.86 13.56
CA GLU A 196 3.98 -17.28 13.32
C GLU A 196 3.17 -17.48 12.03
N TYR A 197 2.20 -16.61 11.74
CA TYR A 197 1.37 -16.69 10.54
C TYR A 197 2.05 -16.15 9.28
N PHE A 198 2.79 -15.05 9.40
CA PHE A 198 3.38 -14.33 8.26
C PHE A 198 4.91 -14.39 8.22
N SER A 199 5.56 -15.23 9.03
CA SER A 199 7.01 -15.25 9.26
C SER A 199 7.56 -13.94 9.87
N GLU A 200 8.80 -13.96 10.35
CA GLU A 200 9.50 -12.75 10.83
C GLU A 200 9.70 -11.68 9.74
N ASP A 201 9.69 -12.06 8.47
CA ASP A 201 9.91 -11.13 7.36
C ASP A 201 8.80 -10.08 7.24
N ILE A 202 7.63 -10.33 7.83
CA ILE A 202 6.55 -9.34 7.94
C ILE A 202 7.02 -8.02 8.55
N LEU A 203 7.91 -8.07 9.55
CA LEU A 203 8.36 -6.88 10.28
C LEU A 203 9.21 -5.95 9.40
N LYS A 204 9.87 -6.51 8.39
CA LYS A 204 10.57 -5.73 7.38
C LYS A 204 9.58 -4.87 6.59
N HIS A 205 8.34 -5.34 6.40
CA HIS A 205 7.25 -4.62 5.73
C HIS A 205 6.28 -3.92 6.71
N ALA A 206 6.61 -3.89 8.00
CA ALA A 206 5.73 -3.34 9.02
C ALA A 206 6.09 -1.90 9.41
N VAL A 207 5.07 -1.16 9.82
CA VAL A 207 5.12 0.14 10.50
C VAL A 207 4.35 -0.02 11.82
N VAL A 208 4.94 0.38 12.94
CA VAL A 208 4.25 0.35 14.23
C VAL A 208 3.42 1.62 14.38
N VAL A 209 2.10 1.49 14.50
CA VAL A 209 1.19 2.63 14.61
C VAL A 209 0.57 2.65 16.00
N PHE A 210 0.70 3.77 16.70
CA PHE A 210 0.12 3.98 18.01
C PHE A 210 -1.20 4.74 17.89
N THR A 211 -2.24 4.27 18.55
CA THR A 211 -3.55 4.93 18.65
C THR A 211 -3.76 5.50 20.05
N PHE A 212 -4.82 6.29 20.24
CA PHE A 212 -5.06 7.04 21.49
C PHE A 212 -3.91 8.01 21.79
N GLY A 213 -3.44 8.71 20.74
CA GLY A 213 -2.37 9.70 20.81
C GLY A 213 -2.63 10.82 21.82
N ASP A 214 -3.88 11.10 22.17
CA ASP A 214 -4.26 12.00 23.25
C ASP A 214 -3.65 11.63 24.61
N GLN A 215 -3.33 10.35 24.82
CA GLN A 215 -2.69 9.85 26.04
C GLN A 215 -1.17 10.11 26.09
N LEU A 216 -0.54 10.51 24.98
CA LEU A 216 0.84 10.98 25.03
C LEU A 216 0.89 12.28 25.83
N ARG A 217 1.83 12.38 26.77
CA ARG A 217 2.07 13.64 27.50
C ARG A 217 2.34 14.78 26.52
N GLU A 218 1.92 15.98 26.90
CA GLU A 218 2.15 17.19 26.12
C GLU A 218 3.66 17.38 25.86
N GLY A 219 4.02 17.77 24.63
CA GLY A 219 5.41 17.95 24.21
C GLY A 219 6.19 16.66 23.89
N ILE A 220 5.66 15.48 24.23
CA ILE A 220 6.30 14.20 23.89
C ILE A 220 5.92 13.76 22.49
N ILE A 221 6.92 13.35 21.69
CA ILE A 221 6.74 12.71 20.38
C ILE A 221 6.77 11.19 20.50
N ILE A 222 6.29 10.48 19.49
CA ILE A 222 6.11 9.03 19.58
C ILE A 222 7.44 8.27 19.72
N GLU A 223 8.50 8.76 19.12
CA GLU A 223 9.85 8.19 19.19
C GLU A 223 10.42 8.25 20.60
N GLU A 224 10.08 9.28 21.37
CA GLU A 224 10.46 9.40 22.78
C GLU A 224 9.69 8.41 23.65
N PHE A 225 8.39 8.23 23.40
CA PHE A 225 7.57 7.22 24.08
C PHE A 225 8.11 5.80 23.84
N VAL A 226 8.44 5.46 22.59
CA VAL A 226 9.02 4.16 22.22
C VAL A 226 10.32 3.85 22.97
N ARG A 227 11.15 4.87 23.24
CA ARG A 227 12.44 4.70 23.93
C ARG A 227 12.30 4.37 25.42
N GLN A 228 11.12 4.53 26.02
CA GLN A 228 10.91 4.32 27.46
C GLN A 228 10.98 2.83 27.84
N THR A 229 10.63 1.91 26.94
CA THR A 229 10.58 0.47 27.22
C THR A 229 11.45 -0.30 26.24
N GLN A 230 12.37 -1.13 26.75
CA GLN A 230 13.28 -1.95 25.92
C GLN A 230 12.52 -2.80 24.91
N LYS A 231 11.48 -3.52 25.35
CA LYS A 231 10.66 -4.41 24.51
C LYS A 231 10.00 -3.67 23.34
N LEU A 232 9.50 -2.46 23.59
CA LEU A 232 8.86 -1.64 22.56
C LEU A 232 9.88 -1.09 21.56
N ARG A 233 11.02 -0.62 22.06
CA ARG A 233 12.17 -0.22 21.23
C ARG A 233 12.65 -1.36 20.34
N ASP A 234 12.71 -2.59 20.86
CA ASP A 234 13.14 -3.76 20.09
C ASP A 234 12.17 -4.09 18.96
N LEU A 235 10.86 -4.02 19.21
CA LEU A 235 9.84 -4.18 18.18
C LEU A 235 9.99 -3.11 17.07
N VAL A 236 10.09 -1.84 17.45
CA VAL A 236 10.21 -0.74 16.48
C VAL A 236 11.52 -0.83 15.69
N ASN A 237 12.62 -1.27 16.32
CA ASN A 237 13.89 -1.52 15.64
C ASN A 237 13.79 -2.66 14.61
N ARG A 238 13.07 -3.76 14.92
CA ARG A 238 12.78 -4.82 13.95
C ARG A 238 11.94 -4.31 12.77
N CYS A 239 11.15 -3.25 13.00
CA CYS A 239 10.45 -2.50 11.96
C CYS A 239 11.28 -1.33 11.38
N SER A 240 12.62 -1.41 11.45
CA SER A 240 13.57 -0.40 10.94
C SER A 240 13.34 1.03 11.46
N GLY A 241 12.83 1.17 12.69
CA GLY A 241 12.56 2.47 13.30
C GLY A 241 11.25 3.13 12.88
N ARG A 242 10.42 2.46 12.06
CA ARG A 242 9.17 3.03 11.53
C ARG A 242 8.08 3.01 12.59
N CYS A 243 7.74 4.18 13.12
CA CYS A 243 6.56 4.35 13.98
C CYS A 243 5.82 5.66 13.73
N HIS A 244 4.51 5.65 14.00
CA HIS A 244 3.60 6.79 13.85
C HIS A 244 2.58 6.82 14.98
N VAL A 245 1.92 7.96 15.21
CA VAL A 245 0.88 8.08 16.24
C VAL A 245 -0.35 8.79 15.70
N PHE A 246 -1.52 8.26 16.05
CA PHE A 246 -2.82 8.81 15.72
C PHE A 246 -3.67 8.91 16.98
N ASP A 247 -4.58 9.86 16.99
CA ASP A 247 -5.57 9.98 18.04
C ASP A 247 -6.97 9.80 17.48
N ASN A 248 -7.72 8.85 18.02
CA ASN A 248 -8.98 8.44 17.42
C ASN A 248 -10.14 9.41 17.74
N LYS A 249 -9.91 10.46 18.54
CA LYS A 249 -11.00 11.26 19.11
C LYS A 249 -10.88 12.77 18.91
N TYR A 250 -9.70 13.34 19.12
CA TYR A 250 -9.51 14.79 19.26
C TYR A 250 -8.65 15.40 18.14
N TRP A 251 -7.71 14.67 17.54
CA TRP A 251 -6.79 15.22 16.53
C TRP A 251 -7.36 15.33 15.11
N ASN A 252 -8.68 15.21 14.95
CA ASN A 252 -9.36 15.24 13.65
C ASN A 252 -9.59 16.67 13.08
N ASN A 253 -9.30 17.73 13.84
CA ASN A 253 -9.59 19.10 13.44
C ASN A 253 -8.41 19.75 12.67
N ASN A 254 -8.70 20.25 11.46
CA ASN A 254 -7.76 20.86 10.50
C ASN A 254 -7.34 22.31 10.85
N THR A 255 -7.24 22.68 12.13
CA THR A 255 -7.10 24.09 12.51
C THR A 255 -5.71 24.67 12.23
N LEU A 256 -4.67 23.83 12.15
CA LEU A 256 -3.29 24.25 11.86
C LEU A 256 -2.62 23.23 10.92
N GLN A 257 -2.20 23.66 9.73
CA GLN A 257 -1.66 22.79 8.67
C GLN A 257 -0.33 22.08 8.99
N ASN A 258 0.27 22.30 10.16
CA ASN A 258 1.56 21.70 10.56
C ASN A 258 1.59 21.32 12.05
N ASP A 259 0.45 21.09 12.67
CA ASP A 259 0.45 20.52 14.02
C ASP A 259 0.80 19.04 13.93
N TYR A 260 1.93 18.65 14.53
CA TYR A 260 2.35 17.25 14.58
C TYR A 260 1.33 16.39 15.34
N ARG A 261 0.44 16.97 16.15
CA ARG A 261 -0.70 16.30 16.81
C ARG A 261 -2.00 16.52 16.02
N SER A 262 -1.91 16.52 14.70
CA SER A 262 -3.05 16.48 13.78
C SER A 262 -3.05 15.15 13.02
N ASN A 263 -4.21 14.49 12.95
CA ASN A 263 -4.37 13.27 12.16
C ASN A 263 -4.15 13.51 10.66
N HIS A 264 -4.39 14.72 10.16
CA HIS A 264 -4.06 15.06 8.77
C HIS A 264 -2.55 14.99 8.54
N PHE A 265 -1.75 15.62 9.42
CA PHE A 265 -0.29 15.58 9.33
C PHE A 265 0.23 14.14 9.49
N GLN A 266 -0.25 13.42 10.50
CA GLN A 266 0.16 12.04 10.79
C GLN A 266 -0.19 11.08 9.64
N ARG A 267 -1.34 11.27 8.99
CA ARG A 267 -1.73 10.51 7.80
C ARG A 267 -0.74 10.72 6.67
N GLU A 268 -0.39 11.97 6.36
CA GLU A 268 0.56 12.26 5.28
C GLU A 268 1.97 11.70 5.57
N GLU A 269 2.45 11.78 6.82
CA GLU A 269 3.74 11.21 7.20
C GLU A 269 3.74 9.66 7.16
N LEU A 270 2.63 9.03 7.56
CA LEU A 270 2.44 7.58 7.42
C LEU A 270 2.47 7.17 5.95
N LEU A 271 1.73 7.85 5.07
CA LEU A 271 1.70 7.54 3.64
C LEU A 271 3.08 7.73 2.99
N LYS A 272 3.82 8.79 3.34
CA LYS A 272 5.22 8.95 2.91
C LYS A 272 6.12 7.82 3.39
N THR A 273 5.90 7.31 4.60
CA THR A 273 6.65 6.17 5.13
C THR A 273 6.37 4.89 4.34
N ILE A 274 5.11 4.65 3.98
CA ILE A 274 4.71 3.51 3.15
C ILE A 274 5.26 3.64 1.71
N ASP A 275 5.29 4.85 1.16
CA ASP A 275 5.89 5.13 -0.14
C ASP A 275 7.38 4.78 -0.14
N LYS A 276 8.13 5.24 0.87
CA LYS A 276 9.55 4.91 1.05
C LYS A 276 9.77 3.41 1.18
N LEU A 277 8.94 2.74 1.99
CA LEU A 277 8.99 1.29 2.18
C LEU A 277 8.84 0.52 0.86
N THR A 278 8.01 1.03 -0.05
CA THR A 278 7.77 0.43 -1.36
C THR A 278 8.93 0.71 -2.32
N VAL A 279 9.47 1.93 -2.33
CA VAL A 279 10.59 2.34 -3.19
C VAL A 279 11.90 1.64 -2.81
N GLU A 280 12.23 1.56 -1.52
CA GLU A 280 13.43 0.88 -1.01
C GLU A 280 13.48 -0.61 -1.39
N ARG A 281 12.31 -1.18 -1.71
CA ARG A 281 12.17 -2.57 -2.14
C ARG A 281 11.98 -2.73 -3.64
N ASN A 282 12.25 -1.71 -4.45
CA ASN A 282 12.04 -1.73 -5.89
C ASN A 282 10.59 -2.11 -6.27
N GLY A 283 9.61 -1.70 -5.47
CA GLY A 283 8.20 -2.05 -5.67
C GLY A 283 7.81 -3.45 -5.17
N GLN A 284 8.72 -4.22 -4.56
CA GLN A 284 8.39 -5.54 -4.03
C GLN A 284 7.50 -5.44 -2.79
N CYS A 285 6.34 -6.08 -2.87
CA CYS A 285 5.45 -6.30 -1.74
C CYS A 285 5.89 -7.56 -0.97
N TYR A 286 5.48 -7.66 0.30
CA TYR A 286 5.57 -8.91 1.05
C TYR A 286 4.73 -9.97 0.35
N THR A 287 5.32 -11.11 0.06
CA THR A 287 4.63 -12.26 -0.53
C THR A 287 5.14 -13.54 0.11
N ASN A 288 4.32 -14.57 0.07
CA ASN A 288 4.66 -15.92 0.54
C ASN A 288 3.90 -16.96 -0.30
N ASP A 289 4.14 -18.23 -0.03
CA ASP A 289 3.52 -19.33 -0.77
C ASP A 289 1.98 -19.28 -0.74
N MET A 290 1.40 -18.79 0.36
CA MET A 290 -0.05 -18.67 0.51
C MET A 290 -0.62 -17.56 -0.38
N LEU A 291 -0.02 -16.36 -0.36
CA LEU A 291 -0.40 -15.26 -1.25
C LEU A 291 -0.25 -15.64 -2.72
N GLN A 292 0.81 -16.38 -3.08
CA GLN A 292 1.03 -16.87 -4.44
C GLN A 292 0.06 -17.99 -4.84
N ALA A 293 -0.32 -18.88 -3.93
CA ALA A 293 -1.34 -19.89 -4.18
C ALA A 293 -2.70 -19.24 -4.44
N VAL A 294 -3.09 -18.29 -3.59
CA VAL A 294 -4.36 -17.57 -3.74
C VAL A 294 -4.40 -16.73 -5.02
N GLU A 295 -3.29 -16.08 -5.39
CA GLU A 295 -3.20 -15.37 -6.68
C GLU A 295 -3.42 -16.34 -7.86
N ARG A 296 -2.79 -17.52 -7.84
CA ARG A 296 -2.95 -18.51 -8.91
C ARG A 296 -4.40 -18.99 -9.06
N GLU A 297 -5.08 -19.26 -7.94
CA GLU A 297 -6.50 -19.65 -8.00
C GLU A 297 -7.39 -18.48 -8.43
N THR A 298 -7.09 -17.25 -7.98
CA THR A 298 -7.82 -16.05 -8.40
C THR A 298 -7.69 -15.86 -9.91
N GLN A 299 -6.49 -15.97 -10.49
CA GLN A 299 -6.28 -15.86 -11.94
C GLN A 299 -7.02 -16.95 -12.73
N ARG A 300 -7.13 -18.17 -12.20
CA ARG A 300 -7.93 -19.24 -12.84
C ARG A 300 -9.41 -18.91 -12.82
N GLU A 301 -9.93 -18.41 -11.70
CA GLU A 301 -11.32 -17.97 -11.59
C GLU A 301 -11.61 -16.77 -12.50
N GLU A 302 -10.70 -15.79 -12.60
CA GLU A 302 -10.82 -14.66 -13.53
C GLU A 302 -10.97 -15.14 -14.99
N GLU A 303 -10.18 -16.14 -15.39
CA GLU A 303 -10.24 -16.72 -16.73
C GLU A 303 -11.56 -17.47 -16.98
N GLN A 304 -12.04 -18.23 -16.01
CA GLN A 304 -13.34 -18.90 -16.10
C GLN A 304 -14.51 -17.90 -16.22
N ILE A 305 -14.46 -16.79 -15.48
CA ILE A 305 -15.46 -15.72 -15.56
C ILE A 305 -15.42 -15.07 -16.95
N ARG A 306 -14.24 -14.79 -17.51
CA ARG A 306 -14.08 -14.24 -18.87
C ARG A 306 -14.63 -15.15 -19.95
N GLN A 307 -14.52 -16.47 -19.77
CA GLN A 307 -15.02 -17.45 -20.75
C GLN A 307 -16.53 -17.71 -20.65
N SER A 308 -17.11 -17.57 -19.45
CA SER A 308 -18.52 -17.89 -19.18
C SER A 308 -19.46 -16.69 -19.29
N SER A 309 -18.95 -15.45 -19.18
CA SER A 309 -19.77 -14.23 -19.24
C SER A 309 -19.69 -13.55 -20.62
N PRO A 310 -20.78 -13.42 -21.38
CA PRO A 310 -20.79 -12.76 -22.69
C PRO A 310 -20.73 -11.21 -22.62
N GLU A 311 -20.75 -10.63 -21.41
CA GLU A 311 -20.65 -9.18 -21.17
C GLU A 311 -19.20 -8.78 -20.88
N ASN A 312 -18.71 -7.69 -21.50
CA ASN A 312 -17.39 -7.10 -21.24
C ASN A 312 -17.37 -6.41 -19.87
N LEU A 313 -17.30 -7.18 -18.79
CA LEU A 313 -17.13 -6.67 -17.44
C LEU A 313 -15.75 -5.99 -17.28
N PRO A 314 -15.65 -4.90 -16.51
CA PRO A 314 -14.36 -4.28 -16.18
C PRO A 314 -13.41 -5.27 -15.47
N PRO A 315 -12.09 -5.21 -15.71
CA PRO A 315 -11.12 -6.11 -15.06
C PRO A 315 -11.20 -6.13 -13.53
N GLU A 316 -11.49 -4.99 -12.92
CA GLU A 316 -11.63 -4.86 -11.45
C GLU A 316 -12.83 -5.65 -10.92
N GLU A 317 -13.97 -5.62 -11.64
CA GLU A 317 -15.16 -6.39 -11.24
C GLU A 317 -14.93 -7.90 -11.40
N ILE A 318 -14.24 -8.31 -12.47
CA ILE A 318 -13.85 -9.71 -12.69
C ILE A 318 -12.96 -10.18 -11.54
N ARG A 319 -11.95 -9.39 -11.16
CA ARG A 319 -11.05 -9.72 -10.05
C ARG A 319 -11.78 -9.79 -8.71
N ASN A 320 -12.69 -8.85 -8.44
CA ASN A 320 -13.50 -8.85 -7.22
C ASN A 320 -14.44 -10.06 -7.16
N GLN A 321 -15.03 -10.47 -8.29
CA GLN A 321 -15.84 -11.69 -8.35
C GLN A 321 -14.99 -12.95 -8.17
N ALA A 322 -13.83 -13.03 -8.82
CA ALA A 322 -12.90 -14.16 -8.67
C ALA A 322 -12.45 -14.33 -7.20
N ARG A 323 -12.07 -13.24 -6.54
CA ARG A 323 -11.71 -13.25 -5.10
C ARG A 323 -12.85 -13.74 -4.22
N ARG A 324 -14.11 -13.31 -4.49
CA ARG A 324 -15.30 -13.81 -3.78
C ARG A 324 -15.48 -15.32 -3.97
N ASN A 325 -15.27 -15.83 -5.18
CA ASN A 325 -15.33 -17.28 -5.45
C ASN A 325 -14.23 -18.02 -4.68
N VAL A 326 -12.99 -17.54 -4.71
CA VAL A 326 -11.86 -18.16 -3.98
C VAL A 326 -12.09 -18.13 -2.46
N ASP A 327 -12.56 -17.01 -1.90
CA ASP A 327 -12.89 -16.90 -0.47
C ASP A 327 -14.01 -17.88 -0.08
N SER A 328 -14.99 -18.11 -0.96
CA SER A 328 -16.04 -19.11 -0.71
C SER A 328 -15.50 -20.55 -0.65
N GLN A 329 -14.33 -20.80 -1.27
CA GLN A 329 -13.62 -22.09 -1.27
C GLN A 329 -12.45 -22.15 -0.28
N ARG A 330 -12.32 -21.17 0.63
CA ARG A 330 -11.17 -20.97 1.54
C ARG A 330 -10.71 -22.21 2.33
N GLY A 331 -11.62 -23.13 2.65
CA GLY A 331 -11.28 -24.38 3.35
C GLY A 331 -10.34 -25.27 2.55
N LEU A 332 -10.53 -25.39 1.24
CA LEU A 332 -9.67 -26.21 0.36
C LEU A 332 -8.28 -25.59 0.20
N VAL A 333 -8.22 -24.25 0.11
CA VAL A 333 -6.96 -23.51 -0.02
C VAL A 333 -6.11 -23.63 1.25
N TRP A 334 -6.75 -23.58 2.44
CA TRP A 334 -6.06 -23.77 3.71
C TRP A 334 -5.48 -25.19 3.86
N GLU A 335 -6.25 -26.23 3.51
CA GLU A 335 -5.77 -27.61 3.56
C GLU A 335 -4.60 -27.85 2.59
N LEU A 336 -4.65 -27.27 1.39
CA LEU A 336 -3.54 -27.31 0.44
C LEU A 336 -2.28 -26.63 0.99
N PHE A 337 -2.43 -25.52 1.72
CA PHE A 337 -1.30 -24.86 2.37
C PHE A 337 -0.70 -25.72 3.50
N LEU A 338 -1.52 -26.33 4.36
CA LEU A 338 -1.03 -27.24 5.40
C LEU A 338 -0.30 -28.44 4.80
N ALA A 339 -0.82 -29.00 3.71
CA ALA A 339 -0.20 -30.09 2.98
C ALA A 339 1.17 -29.68 2.40
N LEU A 340 1.29 -28.47 1.82
CA LEU A 340 2.56 -27.92 1.32
C LEU A 340 3.58 -27.69 2.44
N ARG A 341 3.16 -27.13 3.58
CA ARG A 341 4.03 -26.88 4.73
C ARG A 341 4.53 -28.17 5.37
N SER A 342 3.69 -29.20 5.41
CA SER A 342 4.04 -30.56 5.89
C SER A 342 4.99 -31.30 4.95
N TRP A 343 4.97 -30.97 3.65
CA TRP A 343 5.84 -31.60 2.65
C TRP A 343 7.22 -30.93 2.53
N LEU A 344 7.35 -29.67 2.95
CA LEU A 344 8.57 -28.87 2.90
C LEU A 344 9.36 -28.82 4.23
N GLY A 345 8.78 -29.30 5.34
CA GLY A 345 9.44 -29.48 6.64
C GLY A 345 9.79 -30.93 6.89
#